data_AF-A0A0K1EFZ4-F1
#
_entry.id   AF-A0A0K1EFZ4-F1
#
_cell.length_a   1.000
_cell.length_b   1.000
_cell.length_c   1.000
_cell.angle_alpha   90.00
_cell.angle_beta   90.00
_cell.angle_gamma   90.00
#
_symmetry.space_group_name_H-M   'P 1'
#
loop_
_entity.id
_entity.type
_entity.pdbx_description
1 polymer ?
#
loop_
_entity_poly.entity_id
_entity_poly.type
_entity_poly.pdbx_seq_one_letter_code
_entity_poly.pdbx_strand_id
1 'polypeptide(L)'
;MISRRFQGPRRHQRFRSRTQAGIALGMLALLFALIPASCRFGRVLIYTCPDPCKTCNDPCHPCIEAEGECVPDAPFGWAGPVLVWAAPRNVEPPPCPGNAPSRVYQGYDGLNVERGCPRCSCGPITCMAPTTIAASDQPVCTGDEPRDDDLHLPIPAVWDGACLDVPAIAEADVASLSASTTRVAACEPNFGPVPSTGDFSWDFHAMACANEDGPRVCQDEVQWCAPRAEGDFHQCVYTRGDEPTCPAGYPKRRVFFEGIDGSLACSSCTCEGPSVSACRADLFGFSDPGCNDVVVELTSELGPTRCNDQVSPGGLRSLSLSWTVNEPGACTPRGGSPTGRVTADTPTTFCCL
;
A
#
# COMPACT_ATOMS: atom_id res chain seq x y z
N MET A 1 29.41 1.52 -15.44
CA MET A 1 30.85 1.51 -15.10
C MET A 1 31.06 2.43 -13.90
N ILE A 2 31.43 1.87 -12.75
CA ILE A 2 32.34 2.40 -11.71
C ILE A 2 32.15 1.48 -10.50
N SER A 3 33.21 0.73 -10.22
CA SER A 3 33.34 -0.29 -9.19
C SER A 3 33.91 0.35 -7.93
N ARG A 4 33.36 0.04 -6.74
CA ARG A 4 34.08 0.23 -5.47
C ARG A 4 34.00 -1.04 -4.63
N ARG A 5 35.15 -1.73 -4.60
CA ARG A 5 35.52 -2.75 -3.62
C ARG A 5 35.76 -2.09 -2.26
N PHE A 6 35.35 -2.75 -1.18
CA PHE A 6 35.98 -2.60 0.13
C PHE A 6 36.30 -3.97 0.70
N GLN A 7 37.57 -4.16 1.05
CA GLN A 7 38.16 -5.37 1.63
C GLN A 7 38.50 -5.14 3.10
N GLY A 8 38.17 -6.13 3.94
CA GLY A 8 38.95 -6.54 5.13
C GLY A 8 38.81 -5.70 6.41
N PRO A 9 39.14 -6.28 7.61
CA PRO A 9 40.18 -7.30 7.81
C PRO A 9 39.80 -8.54 8.67
N ARG A 10 40.65 -9.56 8.54
CA ARG A 10 40.78 -10.78 9.36
C ARG A 10 41.44 -10.51 10.72
N ARG A 11 41.02 -11.19 11.78
CA ARG A 11 41.85 -11.67 12.93
C ARG A 11 41.20 -12.97 13.47
N HIS A 12 41.77 -14.17 13.35
CA HIS A 12 42.93 -14.80 14.03
C HIS A 12 42.81 -15.00 15.56
N GLN A 13 43.07 -16.25 15.97
CA GLN A 13 43.50 -16.78 17.28
C GLN A 13 42.36 -17.17 18.26
N ARG A 14 42.42 -18.27 19.04
CA ARG A 14 43.49 -19.24 19.36
C ARG A 14 42.90 -20.50 20.01
N PHE A 15 43.49 -21.64 19.69
CA PHE A 15 43.44 -22.91 20.43
C PHE A 15 43.86 -22.74 21.90
N ARG A 16 43.20 -23.44 22.84
CA ARG A 16 43.79 -23.82 24.13
C ARG A 16 43.19 -25.12 24.68
N SER A 17 43.99 -26.18 24.54
CA SER A 17 43.93 -27.44 25.26
C SER A 17 44.56 -27.33 26.66
N ARG A 18 44.02 -28.07 27.64
CA ARG A 18 44.66 -28.53 28.91
C ARG A 18 43.66 -29.49 29.57
N THR A 19 43.73 -30.81 29.43
CA THR A 19 44.58 -31.78 30.17
C THR A 19 45.05 -31.32 31.54
N GLN A 20 44.52 -31.97 32.59
CA GLN A 20 45.28 -32.31 33.79
C GLN A 20 44.70 -33.56 34.45
N ALA A 21 45.54 -34.59 34.47
CA ALA A 21 45.43 -35.79 35.30
C ALA A 21 45.93 -35.48 36.71
N GLY A 22 45.41 -36.18 37.72
CA GLY A 22 45.87 -36.11 39.10
C GLY A 22 45.47 -37.36 39.87
N ILE A 23 46.39 -38.33 39.88
CA ILE A 23 46.39 -39.54 40.71
C ILE A 23 46.87 -39.16 42.12
N ALA A 24 46.25 -39.67 43.18
CA ALA A 24 46.91 -39.87 44.47
C ALA A 24 46.34 -41.07 45.23
N LEU A 25 47.22 -42.06 45.44
CA LEU A 25 47.12 -43.23 46.31
C LEU A 25 47.32 -42.86 47.79
N GLY A 26 46.81 -43.71 48.69
CA GLY A 26 47.21 -43.81 50.10
C GLY A 26 46.13 -44.48 50.95
N MET A 27 46.00 -45.81 51.02
CA MET A 27 46.73 -46.82 51.82
C MET A 27 46.53 -46.76 53.36
N LEU A 28 46.32 -47.97 53.92
CA LEU A 28 46.28 -48.45 55.32
C LEU A 28 44.95 -48.30 56.11
N ALA A 29 44.22 -49.40 56.39
CA ALA A 29 44.45 -50.45 57.44
C ALA A 29 44.00 -49.91 58.83
N LEU A 30 43.17 -50.56 59.66
CA LEU A 30 43.13 -51.95 60.11
C LEU A 30 41.91 -52.14 61.05
N LEU A 31 41.34 -53.36 61.07
CA LEU A 31 40.73 -54.08 62.21
C LEU A 31 39.66 -53.38 63.10
N PHE A 32 38.43 -53.90 63.07
CA PHE A 32 37.75 -54.40 64.29
C PHE A 32 36.61 -55.37 63.91
N ALA A 33 36.78 -56.62 64.34
CA ALA A 33 35.73 -57.63 64.33
C ALA A 33 34.80 -57.38 65.52
N LEU A 34 33.49 -57.41 65.31
CA LEU A 34 32.47 -57.79 66.30
C LEU A 34 31.17 -58.15 65.54
N ILE A 35 30.82 -59.43 65.62
CA ILE A 35 29.58 -60.02 65.09
C ILE A 35 28.47 -59.77 66.13
N PRO A 36 27.31 -59.25 65.71
CA PRO A 36 26.05 -59.72 66.27
C PRO A 36 25.20 -60.36 65.16
N ALA A 37 24.65 -61.53 65.49
CA ALA A 37 23.62 -62.16 64.70
C ALA A 37 22.40 -61.23 64.60
N SER A 38 22.00 -60.88 63.38
CA SER A 38 20.70 -60.25 63.13
C SER A 38 20.10 -60.77 61.83
N CYS A 39 18.88 -61.30 61.99
CA CYS A 39 17.80 -61.52 61.03
C CYS A 39 18.15 -61.72 59.55
N ARG A 40 17.69 -62.85 58.98
CA ARG A 40 17.43 -63.00 57.54
C ARG A 40 16.42 -61.93 57.11
N PHE A 41 16.91 -60.74 56.79
CA PHE A 41 16.20 -59.80 55.95
C PHE A 41 16.38 -60.32 54.52
N GLY A 42 15.34 -60.97 53.99
CA GLY A 42 15.19 -61.03 52.55
C GLY A 42 15.32 -59.59 52.04
N ARG A 43 16.25 -59.35 51.11
CA ARG A 43 16.41 -58.04 50.49
C ARG A 43 15.09 -57.70 49.82
N VAL A 44 14.28 -56.88 50.48
CA VAL A 44 13.21 -56.14 49.81
C VAL A 44 13.95 -55.11 48.96
N LEU A 45 14.10 -55.41 47.68
CA LEU A 45 14.45 -54.41 46.68
C LEU A 45 13.25 -53.47 46.57
N ILE A 46 13.25 -52.42 47.39
CA ILE A 46 12.33 -51.30 47.23
C ILE A 46 12.86 -50.52 46.02
N TYR A 47 12.31 -50.78 44.84
CA TYR A 47 12.44 -49.86 43.72
C TYR A 47 11.59 -48.65 44.05
N THR A 48 12.20 -47.59 44.60
CA THR A 48 11.58 -46.27 44.61
C THR A 48 11.58 -45.80 43.17
N CYS A 49 10.40 -45.77 42.55
CA CYS A 49 10.20 -45.08 41.28
C CYS A 49 10.74 -43.64 41.43
N PRO A 50 11.55 -43.13 40.48
CA PRO A 50 11.91 -41.72 40.45
C PRO A 50 10.62 -40.90 40.40
N ASP A 51 10.49 -39.87 41.24
CA ASP A 51 9.41 -38.91 41.11
C ASP A 51 9.52 -38.27 39.70
N PRO A 52 8.45 -38.29 38.87
CA PRO A 52 7.03 -38.33 39.23
C PRO A 52 6.26 -39.64 38.89
N CYS A 53 6.91 -40.80 38.83
CA CYS A 53 6.24 -42.02 38.36
C CYS A 53 5.30 -42.62 39.44
N LYS A 54 3.99 -42.56 39.21
CA LYS A 54 2.95 -43.04 40.16
C LYS A 54 2.87 -44.57 40.29
N THR A 55 3.28 -45.32 39.27
CA THR A 55 3.26 -46.80 39.31
C THR A 55 4.46 -47.38 38.56
N CYS A 56 5.23 -48.25 39.20
CA CYS A 56 6.39 -48.92 38.58
C CYS A 56 6.01 -50.01 37.55
N ASN A 57 4.72 -50.15 37.25
CA ASN A 57 4.19 -51.03 36.19
C ASN A 57 4.02 -50.30 34.85
N ASP A 58 4.16 -48.97 34.82
CA ASP A 58 4.06 -48.17 33.60
C ASP A 58 5.40 -47.42 33.45
N PRO A 59 6.20 -47.70 32.40
CA PRO A 59 7.48 -47.03 32.22
C PRO A 59 7.24 -45.53 32.24
N CYS A 60 7.97 -44.81 33.08
CA CYS A 60 7.98 -43.35 33.16
C CYS A 60 8.06 -42.78 31.74
N HIS A 61 6.93 -42.44 31.15
CA HIS A 61 6.89 -42.08 29.74
C HIS A 61 7.31 -40.61 29.69
N PRO A 62 8.49 -40.27 29.12
CA PRO A 62 9.04 -38.91 29.21
C PRO A 62 8.10 -37.84 28.63
N CYS A 63 7.14 -38.28 27.80
CA CYS A 63 6.08 -37.44 27.28
C CYS A 63 4.97 -37.09 28.28
N ILE A 64 4.56 -38.03 29.13
CA ILE A 64 3.50 -37.81 30.11
C ILE A 64 3.98 -36.80 31.17
N GLU A 65 5.26 -36.87 31.55
CA GLU A 65 5.89 -35.92 32.49
C GLU A 65 5.99 -34.50 31.92
N ALA A 66 6.02 -34.36 30.59
CA ALA A 66 6.05 -33.08 29.90
C ALA A 66 4.63 -32.56 29.55
N GLU A 67 3.59 -33.18 30.11
CA GLU A 67 2.18 -32.88 29.77
C GLU A 67 1.91 -32.97 28.26
N GLY A 68 2.58 -33.93 27.60
CA GLY A 68 2.50 -34.18 26.18
C GLY A 68 1.59 -35.34 25.81
N GLU A 69 1.44 -35.54 24.50
CA GLU A 69 0.72 -36.64 23.87
C GLU A 69 1.56 -37.24 22.75
N CYS A 70 1.50 -38.56 22.60
CA CYS A 70 2.22 -39.28 21.56
C CYS A 70 1.47 -39.23 20.24
N VAL A 71 2.12 -38.70 19.22
CA VAL A 71 1.52 -38.49 17.89
C VAL A 71 2.46 -38.96 16.78
N PRO A 72 1.96 -39.12 15.54
CA PRO A 72 2.83 -39.43 14.42
C PRO A 72 3.97 -38.39 14.26
N ASP A 73 5.16 -38.85 13.90
CA ASP A 73 6.28 -37.97 13.57
C ASP A 73 5.95 -37.02 12.40
N ALA A 74 6.56 -35.84 12.39
CA ALA A 74 6.52 -34.95 11.25
C ALA A 74 7.32 -35.57 10.10
N PRO A 75 6.71 -35.80 8.92
CA PRO A 75 7.45 -36.39 7.81
C PRO A 75 8.50 -35.42 7.28
N PHE A 76 9.46 -35.96 6.51
CA PHE A 76 10.52 -35.17 5.90
C PHE A 76 9.95 -33.96 5.11
N GLY A 77 10.47 -32.76 5.40
CA GLY A 77 10.00 -31.50 4.82
C GLY A 77 8.93 -30.76 5.64
N TRP A 78 8.47 -31.36 6.74
CA TRP A 78 7.56 -30.76 7.71
C TRP A 78 8.27 -30.50 9.04
N ALA A 79 7.80 -29.49 9.76
CA ALA A 79 8.24 -29.13 11.09
C ALA A 79 7.08 -29.27 12.10
N GLY A 80 7.42 -29.40 13.38
CA GLY A 80 6.47 -29.65 14.47
C GLY A 80 6.66 -31.04 15.07
N PRO A 81 5.67 -31.55 15.83
CA PRO A 81 4.33 -31.00 16.03
C PRO A 81 4.29 -29.71 16.87
N VAL A 82 3.35 -28.81 16.57
CA VAL A 82 3.08 -27.54 17.27
C VAL A 82 1.60 -27.41 17.62
N LEU A 83 1.27 -26.51 18.55
CA LEU A 83 -0.11 -26.14 18.86
C LEU A 83 -0.51 -24.89 18.07
N VAL A 84 -1.52 -25.01 17.21
CA VAL A 84 -2.05 -23.92 16.39
C VAL A 84 -3.39 -23.48 16.95
N TRP A 85 -3.54 -22.17 17.14
CA TRP A 85 -4.82 -21.55 17.43
C TRP A 85 -5.16 -20.58 16.29
N ALA A 86 -6.43 -20.55 15.88
CA ALA A 86 -6.93 -19.66 14.86
C ALA A 86 -8.36 -19.22 15.16
N ALA A 87 -8.64 -17.93 14.99
CA ALA A 87 -9.94 -17.35 15.24
C ALA A 87 -10.21 -16.13 14.34
N PRO A 88 -11.47 -15.67 14.25
CA PRO A 88 -11.78 -14.40 13.61
C PRO A 88 -10.96 -13.26 14.21
N ARG A 89 -10.57 -12.30 13.37
CA ARG A 89 -9.57 -11.28 13.73
C ARG A 89 -9.99 -10.33 14.87
N ASN A 90 -11.26 -10.34 15.25
CA ASN A 90 -11.81 -9.57 16.38
C ASN A 90 -11.74 -10.30 17.73
N VAL A 91 -11.28 -11.54 17.76
CA VAL A 91 -11.05 -12.33 18.98
C VAL A 91 -9.59 -12.18 19.38
N GLU A 92 -9.28 -11.87 20.64
CA GLU A 92 -7.89 -11.74 21.09
C GLU A 92 -7.21 -13.13 21.21
N PRO A 93 -5.98 -13.31 20.70
CA PRO A 93 -5.26 -14.57 20.86
C PRO A 93 -4.98 -14.93 22.32
N PRO A 94 -5.23 -16.19 22.74
CA PRO A 94 -4.80 -16.64 24.06
C PRO A 94 -3.26 -16.68 24.16
N PRO A 95 -2.70 -16.63 25.38
CA PRO A 95 -1.29 -16.92 25.59
C PRO A 95 -0.96 -18.36 25.19
N CYS A 96 0.31 -18.62 24.84
CA CYS A 96 0.77 -19.99 24.63
C CYS A 96 0.66 -20.79 25.95
N PRO A 97 0.22 -22.06 25.89
CA PRO A 97 0.10 -22.91 27.07
C PRO A 97 1.46 -23.28 27.66
N GLY A 98 1.48 -23.67 28.94
CA GLY A 98 2.72 -23.95 29.68
C GLY A 98 3.56 -25.10 29.09
N ASN A 99 2.91 -26.06 28.43
CA ASN A 99 3.55 -27.18 27.74
C ASN A 99 4.09 -26.83 26.34
N ALA A 100 3.82 -25.63 25.82
CA ALA A 100 4.34 -25.09 24.56
C ALA A 100 4.56 -23.57 24.67
N PRO A 101 5.48 -23.08 25.52
CA PRO A 101 5.49 -21.67 25.92
C PRO A 101 5.97 -20.69 24.82
N SER A 102 6.63 -21.19 23.78
CA SER A 102 7.24 -20.35 22.74
C SER A 102 6.30 -20.13 21.57
N ARG A 103 5.95 -18.86 21.28
CA ARG A 103 5.26 -18.49 20.04
C ARG A 103 6.25 -18.55 18.87
N VAL A 104 6.00 -19.44 17.92
CA VAL A 104 6.89 -19.69 16.77
C VAL A 104 6.32 -19.23 15.44
N TYR A 105 5.02 -18.90 15.38
CA TYR A 105 4.35 -18.43 14.18
C TYR A 105 3.22 -17.45 14.49
N GLN A 106 3.00 -16.50 13.58
CA GLN A 106 1.81 -15.66 13.52
C GLN A 106 1.47 -15.43 12.04
N GLY A 107 0.19 -15.56 11.68
CA GLY A 107 -0.26 -15.36 10.30
C GLY A 107 -1.75 -15.06 10.21
N TYR A 108 -2.23 -14.93 8.98
CA TYR A 108 -3.58 -14.48 8.66
C TYR A 108 -4.21 -15.32 7.54
N ASP A 109 -5.54 -15.32 7.46
CA ASP A 109 -6.31 -15.94 6.38
C ASP A 109 -7.58 -15.13 6.09
N GLY A 110 -8.18 -15.34 4.91
CA GLY A 110 -9.34 -14.61 4.44
C GLY A 110 -9.02 -13.17 4.07
N LEU A 111 -8.05 -12.96 3.16
CA LEU A 111 -7.73 -11.64 2.63
C LEU A 111 -8.94 -11.04 1.93
N ASN A 112 -9.48 -9.95 2.47
CA ASN A 112 -10.52 -9.15 1.86
C ASN A 112 -9.93 -7.80 1.43
N VAL A 113 -10.23 -7.40 0.21
CA VAL A 113 -9.69 -6.19 -0.42
C VAL A 113 -10.85 -5.35 -0.92
N GLU A 114 -11.10 -4.22 -0.26
CA GLU A 114 -12.08 -3.26 -0.75
C GLU A 114 -11.49 -2.48 -1.93
N ARG A 115 -12.04 -2.69 -3.12
CA ARG A 115 -11.61 -1.98 -4.33
C ARG A 115 -12.46 -0.73 -4.49
N GLY A 116 -12.05 0.35 -3.84
CA GLY A 116 -12.67 1.68 -3.98
C GLY A 116 -11.68 2.70 -4.53
N CYS A 117 -11.99 3.29 -5.69
CA CYS A 117 -11.39 4.55 -6.12
C CYS A 117 -12.48 5.61 -6.17
N PRO A 118 -12.15 6.88 -5.89
CA PRO A 118 -13.14 7.94 -5.91
C PRO A 118 -13.48 8.21 -7.37
N ARG A 119 -14.71 8.62 -7.64
CA ARG A 119 -15.06 9.06 -9.00
C ARG A 119 -14.34 10.37 -9.28
N CYS A 120 -13.67 10.46 -10.43
CA CYS A 120 -13.12 11.72 -10.90
C CYS A 120 -14.25 12.72 -11.20
N SER A 121 -14.05 13.97 -10.83
CA SER A 121 -14.90 15.09 -11.22
C SER A 121 -14.04 16.20 -11.81
N CYS A 122 -14.66 17.04 -12.64
CA CYS A 122 -14.01 18.18 -13.27
C CYS A 122 -14.60 19.46 -12.71
N GLY A 123 -13.79 20.52 -12.65
CA GLY A 123 -14.26 21.85 -12.30
C GLY A 123 -15.20 22.44 -13.35
N PRO A 124 -15.91 23.53 -12.99
CA PRO A 124 -16.61 24.33 -13.98
C PRO A 124 -15.62 24.95 -14.96
N ILE A 125 -16.08 25.17 -16.20
CA ILE A 125 -15.33 25.89 -17.24
C ILE A 125 -16.08 27.15 -17.64
N THR A 126 -15.34 28.13 -18.15
CA THR A 126 -15.86 29.44 -18.53
C THR A 126 -15.40 29.81 -19.94
N CYS A 127 -16.21 30.62 -20.63
CA CYS A 127 -15.76 31.29 -21.83
C CYS A 127 -14.73 32.36 -21.45
N MET A 128 -13.71 32.52 -22.28
CA MET A 128 -12.59 33.44 -22.07
C MET A 128 -12.46 34.39 -23.25
N ALA A 129 -12.20 35.66 -22.94
CA ALA A 129 -11.99 36.70 -23.94
C ALA A 129 -10.79 36.39 -24.88
N PRO A 130 -10.77 37.02 -26.07
CA PRO A 130 -9.60 37.07 -26.94
C PRO A 130 -8.33 37.51 -26.20
N THR A 131 -7.18 36.93 -26.51
CA THR A 131 -5.88 37.31 -25.93
C THR A 131 -5.16 38.39 -26.71
N THR A 132 -5.44 38.50 -28.00
CA THR A 132 -4.76 39.45 -28.87
C THR A 132 -5.80 40.29 -29.57
N ILE A 133 -5.70 41.61 -29.35
CA ILE A 133 -6.50 42.63 -30.03
C ILE A 133 -5.48 43.60 -30.60
N ALA A 134 -5.65 44.01 -31.86
CA ALA A 134 -4.77 44.96 -32.49
C ALA A 134 -5.55 45.98 -33.31
N ALA A 135 -5.03 47.21 -33.35
CA ALA A 135 -5.49 48.26 -34.23
C ALA A 135 -4.52 48.40 -35.42
N SER A 136 -5.04 48.78 -36.58
CA SER A 136 -4.25 48.98 -37.79
C SER A 136 -4.66 50.29 -38.47
N ASP A 137 -3.70 50.99 -39.09
CA ASP A 137 -3.94 52.16 -39.92
C ASP A 137 -4.45 51.79 -41.33
N GLN A 138 -4.48 50.49 -41.64
CA GLN A 138 -5.00 49.98 -42.90
C GLN A 138 -6.53 49.92 -42.88
N PRO A 139 -7.22 50.57 -43.83
CA PRO A 139 -8.68 50.66 -43.86
C PRO A 139 -9.34 49.40 -44.44
N VAL A 140 -8.59 48.30 -44.57
CA VAL A 140 -9.10 47.05 -45.15
C VAL A 140 -8.60 45.89 -44.31
N CYS A 141 -9.56 45.16 -43.74
CA CYS A 141 -9.30 43.87 -43.11
C CYS A 141 -8.73 42.90 -44.14
N THR A 142 -7.43 42.70 -44.11
CA THR A 142 -6.70 41.86 -45.05
C THR A 142 -6.09 40.67 -44.30
N GLY A 143 -6.89 39.62 -44.14
CA GLY A 143 -6.50 38.42 -43.40
C GLY A 143 -7.38 38.20 -42.17
N ASP A 144 -7.25 37.02 -41.59
CA ASP A 144 -8.09 36.63 -40.46
C ASP A 144 -7.48 37.04 -39.12
N GLU A 145 -6.14 37.16 -38.98
CA GLU A 145 -5.46 37.43 -37.69
C GLU A 145 -4.78 38.80 -37.59
N PRO A 146 -4.62 39.34 -36.37
CA PRO A 146 -3.71 40.47 -36.10
C PRO A 146 -2.31 40.19 -36.64
N ARG A 147 -1.74 41.14 -37.37
CA ARG A 147 -0.40 41.02 -37.96
C ARG A 147 0.68 41.50 -37.02
N ASP A 148 1.91 41.05 -37.26
CA ASP A 148 3.09 41.47 -36.49
C ASP A 148 3.37 42.99 -36.57
N ASP A 149 2.91 43.66 -37.63
CA ASP A 149 3.03 45.11 -37.84
C ASP A 149 1.85 45.92 -37.31
N ASP A 150 0.77 45.27 -36.85
CA ASP A 150 -0.36 45.94 -36.23
C ASP A 150 -0.02 46.41 -34.80
N LEU A 151 -0.74 47.43 -34.32
CA LEU A 151 -0.59 47.94 -32.97
C LEU A 151 -1.33 47.04 -31.97
N HIS A 152 -0.61 46.07 -31.40
CA HIS A 152 -1.14 45.17 -30.38
C HIS A 152 -1.48 45.89 -29.06
N LEU A 153 -2.70 45.67 -28.59
CA LEU A 153 -3.22 46.27 -27.36
C LEU A 153 -2.91 45.38 -26.15
N PRO A 154 -2.56 45.96 -24.99
CA PRO A 154 -2.19 45.19 -23.81
C PRO A 154 -3.43 44.61 -23.11
N ILE A 155 -3.83 43.39 -23.50
CA ILE A 155 -4.99 42.70 -22.91
C ILE A 155 -4.52 41.78 -21.75
N PRO A 156 -5.15 41.89 -20.55
CA PRO A 156 -4.90 40.94 -19.47
C PRO A 156 -5.23 39.50 -19.89
N ALA A 157 -4.41 38.54 -19.45
CA ALA A 157 -4.62 37.12 -19.77
C ALA A 157 -6.00 36.59 -19.31
N VAL A 158 -6.56 37.17 -18.24
CA VAL A 158 -7.87 36.86 -17.68
C VAL A 158 -8.70 38.14 -17.64
N TRP A 159 -9.11 38.62 -18.81
CA TRP A 159 -10.03 39.74 -18.94
C TRP A 159 -11.48 39.24 -19.02
N ASP A 160 -12.35 39.80 -18.19
CA ASP A 160 -13.76 39.44 -18.08
C ASP A 160 -14.68 40.26 -18.98
N GLY A 161 -14.12 41.26 -19.67
CA GLY A 161 -14.83 42.20 -20.55
C GLY A 161 -15.17 43.54 -19.90
N ALA A 162 -14.78 43.77 -18.65
CA ALA A 162 -14.88 45.08 -18.03
C ALA A 162 -14.14 46.16 -18.84
N CYS A 163 -14.55 47.42 -18.72
CA CYS A 163 -13.89 48.53 -19.41
C CYS A 163 -12.39 48.56 -19.09
N LEU A 164 -11.56 48.46 -20.13
CA LEU A 164 -10.11 48.40 -20.08
C LEU A 164 -9.53 49.62 -20.78
N ASP A 165 -8.87 50.49 -20.02
CA ASP A 165 -8.10 51.61 -20.57
C ASP A 165 -6.90 51.07 -21.36
N VAL A 166 -6.69 51.57 -22.58
CA VAL A 166 -5.58 51.20 -23.45
C VAL A 166 -4.76 52.44 -23.82
N PRO A 167 -3.48 52.29 -24.22
CA PRO A 167 -2.71 53.41 -24.72
C PRO A 167 -3.49 54.16 -25.81
N ALA A 168 -3.58 55.49 -25.69
CA ALA A 168 -4.36 56.29 -26.62
C ALA A 168 -3.76 56.19 -28.03
N ILE A 169 -4.61 55.87 -29.00
CA ILE A 169 -4.27 55.73 -30.42
C ILE A 169 -4.98 56.84 -31.18
N ALA A 170 -4.23 57.57 -32.00
CA ALA A 170 -4.79 58.67 -32.76
C ALA A 170 -5.76 58.14 -33.83
N GLU A 171 -6.75 58.94 -34.21
CA GLU A 171 -7.72 58.59 -35.25
C GLU A 171 -7.07 58.16 -36.57
N ALA A 172 -5.94 58.78 -36.94
CA ALA A 172 -5.21 58.43 -38.16
C ALA A 172 -4.58 57.02 -38.13
N ASP A 173 -4.40 56.45 -36.94
CA ASP A 173 -3.71 55.18 -36.72
C ASP A 173 -4.69 54.02 -36.38
N VAL A 174 -6.01 54.27 -36.45
CA VAL A 174 -7.06 53.26 -36.20
C VAL A 174 -8.08 53.28 -37.33
N ALA A 175 -7.77 52.59 -38.42
CA ALA A 175 -8.67 52.37 -39.54
C ALA A 175 -9.35 50.99 -39.50
N SER A 176 -8.78 50.02 -38.78
CA SER A 176 -9.42 48.73 -38.50
C SER A 176 -9.02 48.16 -37.15
N LEU A 177 -9.87 47.26 -36.62
CA LEU A 177 -9.64 46.52 -35.39
C LEU A 177 -9.76 45.02 -35.66
N SER A 178 -8.77 44.26 -35.21
CA SER A 178 -8.76 42.80 -35.27
C SER A 178 -8.63 42.19 -33.88
N ALA A 179 -9.25 41.04 -33.66
CA ALA A 179 -9.18 40.33 -32.40
C ALA A 179 -9.13 38.82 -32.63
N SER A 180 -8.30 38.10 -31.87
CA SER A 180 -8.30 36.64 -31.83
C SER A 180 -9.68 36.10 -31.50
N THR A 181 -9.86 34.80 -31.69
CA THR A 181 -11.08 34.13 -31.26
C THR A 181 -11.24 34.10 -29.75
N THR A 182 -12.49 33.98 -29.32
CA THR A 182 -12.81 33.61 -27.95
C THR A 182 -12.29 32.20 -27.67
N ARG A 183 -12.19 31.86 -26.39
CA ARG A 183 -11.63 30.57 -25.95
C ARG A 183 -12.50 29.96 -24.86
N VAL A 184 -12.25 28.70 -24.55
CA VAL A 184 -12.80 28.00 -23.38
C VAL A 184 -11.67 27.74 -22.42
N ALA A 185 -11.89 27.99 -21.13
CA ALA A 185 -10.90 27.69 -20.09
C ALA A 185 -10.55 26.19 -20.08
N ALA A 186 -9.33 25.89 -19.64
CA ALA A 186 -8.89 24.50 -19.50
C ALA A 186 -9.73 23.77 -18.44
N CYS A 187 -9.98 22.48 -18.69
CA CYS A 187 -10.65 21.62 -17.72
C CYS A 187 -9.67 21.19 -16.63
N GLU A 188 -9.77 21.80 -15.44
CA GLU A 188 -8.99 21.36 -14.29
C GLU A 188 -9.70 20.21 -13.56
N PRO A 189 -8.99 19.09 -13.29
CA PRO A 189 -9.54 17.99 -12.51
C PRO A 189 -9.71 18.41 -11.05
N ASN A 190 -10.91 18.19 -10.52
CA ASN A 190 -11.16 18.29 -9.10
C ASN A 190 -10.88 16.92 -8.48
N PHE A 191 -9.80 16.86 -7.69
CA PHE A 191 -9.49 15.64 -6.96
C PHE A 191 -10.39 15.55 -5.73
N GLY A 192 -11.33 14.61 -5.73
CA GLY A 192 -11.83 14.07 -4.47
C GLY A 192 -10.66 13.45 -3.68
N PRO A 193 -10.79 13.25 -2.35
CA PRO A 193 -9.76 12.54 -1.60
C PRO A 193 -9.50 11.20 -2.29
N VAL A 194 -8.24 10.97 -2.69
CA VAL A 194 -7.81 9.65 -3.13
C VAL A 194 -7.98 8.73 -1.92
N PRO A 195 -8.87 7.72 -1.94
CA PRO A 195 -8.92 6.69 -0.92
C PRO A 195 -7.49 6.18 -0.79
N SER A 196 -6.96 6.26 0.42
CA SER A 196 -5.65 5.73 0.70
C SER A 196 -5.62 4.29 0.24
N THR A 197 -4.59 3.95 -0.52
CA THR A 197 -4.20 2.59 -0.82
C THR A 197 -4.06 1.83 0.50
N GLY A 198 -5.08 1.10 0.97
CA GLY A 198 -4.94 0.53 2.31
C GLY A 198 -6.09 -0.23 2.95
N ASP A 199 -7.33 -0.18 2.45
CA ASP A 199 -8.41 -0.91 3.13
C ASP A 199 -8.43 -2.39 2.69
N PHE A 200 -7.42 -3.12 3.17
CA PHE A 200 -7.43 -4.57 3.21
C PHE A 200 -7.66 -5.05 4.63
N SER A 201 -8.37 -6.16 4.75
CA SER A 201 -8.58 -6.84 6.00
C SER A 201 -8.32 -8.33 5.84
N TRP A 202 -8.16 -9.00 6.97
CA TRP A 202 -8.02 -10.44 7.07
C TRP A 202 -9.15 -10.87 7.99
N ASP A 203 -9.90 -11.89 7.57
CA ASP A 203 -11.01 -12.43 8.34
C ASP A 203 -10.51 -13.17 9.58
N PHE A 204 -9.36 -13.85 9.48
CA PHE A 204 -8.79 -14.68 10.52
C PHE A 204 -7.35 -14.30 10.84
N HIS A 205 -6.94 -14.57 12.07
CA HIS A 205 -5.54 -14.69 12.43
C HIS A 205 -5.27 -16.06 13.04
N ALA A 206 -4.00 -16.45 13.02
CA ALA A 206 -3.53 -17.68 13.65
C ALA A 206 -2.18 -17.45 14.33
N MET A 207 -1.90 -18.27 15.33
CA MET A 207 -0.59 -18.39 15.94
C MET A 207 -0.24 -19.85 16.18
N ALA A 208 1.05 -20.16 16.18
CA ALA A 208 1.55 -21.46 16.60
C ALA A 208 2.48 -21.34 17.79
N CYS A 209 2.34 -22.28 18.72
CA CYS A 209 3.13 -22.42 19.93
C CYS A 209 3.89 -23.75 19.88
N ALA A 210 5.15 -23.74 20.33
CA ALA A 210 6.00 -24.91 20.38
C ALA A 210 6.64 -25.06 21.75
N ASN A 211 7.02 -26.30 22.06
CA ASN A 211 8.01 -26.57 23.09
C ASN A 211 9.39 -26.58 22.43
N GLU A 212 10.31 -25.74 22.92
CA GLU A 212 11.69 -25.68 22.42
C GLU A 212 12.57 -26.79 22.98
N ASP A 213 12.14 -27.44 24.07
CA ASP A 213 12.79 -28.64 24.55
C ASP A 213 12.69 -29.71 23.46
N GLY A 214 13.85 -30.20 23.04
CA GLY A 214 13.96 -31.11 21.91
C GLY A 214 13.00 -32.30 22.03
N PRO A 215 12.56 -32.83 20.87
CA PRO A 215 11.51 -33.82 20.82
C PRO A 215 11.88 -35.09 21.60
N ARG A 216 10.93 -35.59 22.37
CA ARG A 216 11.07 -36.83 23.15
C ARG A 216 10.41 -37.97 22.37
N VAL A 217 11.08 -39.11 22.29
CA VAL A 217 10.55 -40.29 21.60
C VAL A 217 9.51 -40.97 22.49
N CYS A 218 8.42 -41.43 21.90
CA CYS A 218 7.43 -42.26 22.58
C CYS A 218 7.85 -43.75 22.60
N GLN A 219 7.09 -44.62 23.27
CA GLN A 219 7.38 -46.06 23.30
C GLN A 219 7.45 -46.67 21.89
N ASP A 220 6.59 -46.22 20.98
CA ASP A 220 6.68 -46.54 19.57
C ASP A 220 7.69 -45.59 18.90
N GLU A 221 8.76 -46.12 18.31
CA GLU A 221 9.84 -45.34 17.67
C GLU A 221 9.37 -44.45 16.50
N VAL A 222 8.11 -44.61 16.08
CA VAL A 222 7.45 -43.82 15.02
C VAL A 222 6.57 -42.68 15.56
N GLN A 223 6.52 -42.52 16.89
CA GLN A 223 5.72 -41.51 17.57
C GLN A 223 6.60 -40.54 18.37
N TRP A 224 6.19 -39.27 18.33
CA TRP A 224 6.91 -38.17 18.94
C TRP A 224 6.04 -37.52 19.99
N CYS A 225 6.66 -37.12 21.09
CA CYS A 225 5.99 -36.38 22.13
C CYS A 225 5.72 -34.97 21.66
N ALA A 226 4.44 -34.63 21.51
CA ALA A 226 3.99 -33.29 21.24
C ALA A 226 3.33 -32.66 22.45
N PRO A 227 3.30 -31.33 22.54
CA PRO A 227 2.47 -30.65 23.53
C PRO A 227 1.01 -31.07 23.36
N ARG A 228 0.35 -31.44 24.47
CA ARG A 228 -1.08 -31.74 24.46
C ARG A 228 -1.88 -30.48 24.11
N ALA A 229 -2.86 -30.63 23.23
CA ALA A 229 -3.77 -29.55 22.90
C ALA A 229 -4.72 -29.22 24.07
N GLU A 230 -4.89 -27.93 24.35
CA GLU A 230 -5.80 -27.42 25.37
C GLU A 230 -6.73 -26.35 24.76
N GLY A 231 -7.99 -26.30 25.19
CA GLY A 231 -8.96 -25.34 24.68
C GLY A 231 -9.16 -25.45 23.16
N ASP A 232 -9.01 -24.33 22.45
CA ASP A 232 -9.19 -24.22 21.00
C ASP A 232 -7.90 -24.46 20.20
N PHE A 233 -6.82 -24.90 20.85
CA PHE A 233 -5.60 -25.26 20.13
C PHE A 233 -5.76 -26.60 19.41
N HIS A 234 -5.14 -26.71 18.24
CA HIS A 234 -5.04 -27.92 17.46
C HIS A 234 -3.58 -28.32 17.29
N GLN A 235 -3.31 -29.62 17.35
CA GLN A 235 -1.97 -30.11 17.16
C GLN A 235 -1.69 -30.36 15.67
N CYS A 236 -0.63 -29.74 15.16
CA CYS A 236 -0.36 -29.67 13.73
C CYS A 236 1.13 -29.82 13.40
N VAL A 237 1.42 -30.25 12.18
CA VAL A 237 2.72 -30.09 11.52
C VAL A 237 2.62 -28.99 10.48
N TYR A 238 3.73 -28.34 10.13
CA TYR A 238 3.72 -27.23 9.19
C TYR A 238 4.92 -27.23 8.22
N THR A 239 4.73 -26.58 7.08
CA THR A 239 5.80 -26.33 6.11
C THR A 239 5.61 -24.97 5.44
N ARG A 240 6.70 -24.36 4.98
CA ARG A 240 6.63 -23.12 4.20
C ARG A 240 6.15 -23.43 2.79
N GLY A 241 5.28 -22.59 2.25
CA GLY A 241 4.63 -22.79 0.97
C GLY A 241 3.16 -23.20 1.12
N ASP A 242 2.46 -23.16 -0.02
CA ASP A 242 1.09 -23.66 -0.16
C ASP A 242 1.14 -25.13 -0.63
N GLU A 243 1.28 -26.05 0.33
CA GLU A 243 1.36 -27.47 0.06
C GLU A 243 -0.07 -28.03 -0.10
N PRO A 244 -0.43 -28.61 -1.27
CA PRO A 244 -1.80 -29.04 -1.54
C PRO A 244 -2.23 -30.26 -0.71
N THR A 245 -1.28 -31.09 -0.26
CA THR A 245 -1.59 -32.38 0.37
C THR A 245 -0.99 -32.48 1.77
N CYS A 246 -1.82 -32.83 2.75
CA CYS A 246 -1.34 -33.11 4.08
C CYS A 246 -0.78 -34.54 4.20
N PRO A 247 0.22 -34.75 5.07
CA PRO A 247 0.74 -36.07 5.33
C PRO A 247 -0.25 -36.98 6.05
N ALA A 248 -0.03 -38.29 5.96
CA ALA A 248 -0.77 -39.28 6.72
C ALA A 248 -0.69 -39.00 8.22
N GLY A 249 -1.82 -39.05 8.91
CA GLY A 249 -1.93 -38.70 10.33
C GLY A 249 -2.35 -37.24 10.58
N TYR A 250 -2.30 -36.34 9.60
CA TYR A 250 -2.66 -34.93 9.77
C TYR A 250 -3.65 -34.42 8.71
N PRO A 251 -4.89 -34.95 8.64
CA PRO A 251 -5.76 -34.76 7.48
C PRO A 251 -6.30 -33.32 7.30
N LYS A 252 -6.27 -32.48 8.33
CA LYS A 252 -6.92 -31.15 8.29
C LYS A 252 -5.95 -30.07 7.83
N ARG A 253 -6.01 -29.72 6.54
CA ARG A 253 -5.21 -28.65 5.94
C ARG A 253 -5.74 -27.25 6.28
N ARG A 254 -4.84 -26.35 6.65
CA ARG A 254 -5.05 -24.89 6.72
C ARG A 254 -3.84 -24.16 6.16
N VAL A 255 -4.05 -22.99 5.57
CA VAL A 255 -2.96 -22.15 5.05
C VAL A 255 -3.10 -20.77 5.65
N PHE A 256 -2.01 -20.23 6.16
CA PHE A 256 -1.93 -18.88 6.71
C PHE A 256 -0.81 -18.11 6.02
N PHE A 257 -0.93 -16.80 5.99
CA PHE A 257 -0.04 -15.88 5.29
C PHE A 257 0.56 -14.89 6.28
N GLU A 258 1.84 -14.58 6.13
CA GLU A 258 2.52 -13.61 7.01
C GLU A 258 2.24 -12.16 6.59
N GLY A 259 1.83 -11.94 5.35
CA GLY A 259 1.58 -10.61 4.83
C GLY A 259 0.87 -10.58 3.48
N ILE A 260 1.03 -9.45 2.80
CA ILE A 260 0.51 -9.21 1.46
C ILE A 260 1.67 -8.80 0.53
N ASP A 261 1.54 -9.12 -0.74
CA ASP A 261 2.39 -8.61 -1.82
C ASP A 261 1.55 -7.77 -2.80
N GLY A 262 2.22 -6.78 -3.40
CA GLY A 262 1.63 -5.83 -4.33
C GLY A 262 1.03 -4.59 -3.69
N SER A 263 0.37 -3.79 -4.53
CA SER A 263 -0.23 -2.52 -4.14
C SER A 263 -1.49 -2.27 -4.97
N LEU A 264 -2.49 -1.65 -4.35
CA LEU A 264 -3.58 -1.00 -5.09
C LEU A 264 -3.17 0.44 -5.36
N ALA A 265 -3.65 1.00 -6.45
CA ALA A 265 -3.54 2.41 -6.77
C ALA A 265 -4.77 2.84 -7.58
N CYS A 266 -5.01 4.13 -7.74
CA CYS A 266 -6.03 4.64 -8.66
C CYS A 266 -5.36 5.22 -9.91
N SER A 267 -5.97 5.01 -11.08
CA SER A 267 -5.53 5.70 -12.29
C SER A 267 -5.72 7.22 -12.13
N SER A 268 -4.78 7.98 -12.69
CA SER A 268 -4.81 9.46 -12.64
C SER A 268 -6.12 10.00 -13.21
N CYS A 269 -6.74 10.95 -12.52
CA CYS A 269 -7.88 11.67 -13.05
C CYS A 269 -7.42 12.65 -14.14
N THR A 270 -8.12 12.64 -15.28
CA THR A 270 -7.95 13.63 -16.34
C THR A 270 -9.30 14.17 -16.76
N CYS A 271 -9.35 15.42 -17.22
CA CYS A 271 -10.57 16.03 -17.70
C CYS A 271 -10.43 16.35 -19.19
N GLU A 272 -11.31 15.76 -19.99
CA GLU A 272 -11.40 16.06 -21.41
C GLU A 272 -12.24 17.33 -21.61
N GLY A 273 -11.81 18.15 -22.57
CA GLY A 273 -12.55 19.33 -22.99
C GLY A 273 -13.99 18.99 -23.44
N PRO A 274 -14.90 19.97 -23.38
CA PRO A 274 -16.27 19.79 -23.86
C PRO A 274 -16.31 19.43 -25.35
N SER A 275 -17.21 18.52 -25.74
CA SER A 275 -17.43 18.17 -27.15
C SER A 275 -18.15 19.26 -27.93
N VAL A 276 -18.88 20.12 -27.23
CA VAL A 276 -19.63 21.25 -27.79
C VAL A 276 -19.48 22.43 -26.84
N SER A 277 -19.06 23.55 -27.38
CA SER A 277 -19.00 24.84 -26.70
C SER A 277 -19.42 25.94 -27.67
N ALA A 278 -20.02 27.00 -27.16
CA ALA A 278 -20.33 28.21 -27.90
C ALA A 278 -19.99 29.41 -27.03
N CYS A 279 -18.93 30.12 -27.41
CA CYS A 279 -18.50 31.35 -26.76
C CYS A 279 -18.48 32.45 -27.81
N ARG A 280 -19.42 33.38 -27.75
CA ARG A 280 -19.51 34.54 -28.65
C ARG A 280 -19.59 35.81 -27.82
N ALA A 281 -18.77 36.78 -28.17
CA ALA A 281 -18.72 38.06 -27.51
C ALA A 281 -18.60 39.19 -28.51
N ASP A 282 -19.21 40.32 -28.20
CA ASP A 282 -19.03 41.56 -28.92
C ASP A 282 -17.98 42.39 -28.19
N LEU A 283 -16.94 42.76 -28.93
CA LEU A 283 -15.86 43.63 -28.50
C LEU A 283 -16.16 45.05 -28.98
N PHE A 284 -16.04 46.02 -28.09
CA PHE A 284 -16.27 47.42 -28.37
C PHE A 284 -14.98 48.20 -28.14
N GLY A 285 -14.61 49.03 -29.10
CA GLY A 285 -13.59 50.06 -28.94
C GLY A 285 -14.22 51.41 -28.73
N PHE A 286 -13.64 52.23 -27.84
CA PHE A 286 -14.18 53.54 -27.47
C PHE A 286 -13.13 54.64 -27.60
N SER A 287 -13.60 55.85 -27.92
CA SER A 287 -12.76 57.05 -28.02
C SER A 287 -12.46 57.70 -26.68
N ASP A 288 -13.17 57.32 -25.62
CA ASP A 288 -12.98 57.80 -24.25
C ASP A 288 -12.47 56.67 -23.33
N PRO A 289 -11.80 56.97 -22.21
CA PRO A 289 -11.30 55.96 -21.29
C PRO A 289 -12.40 55.32 -20.41
N GLY A 290 -13.62 55.83 -20.45
CA GLY A 290 -14.76 55.37 -19.64
C GLY A 290 -15.73 54.44 -20.37
N CYS A 291 -15.40 53.99 -21.58
CA CYS A 291 -16.24 53.15 -22.42
C CYS A 291 -17.66 53.70 -22.68
N ASN A 292 -17.77 54.99 -23.03
CA ASN A 292 -19.05 55.65 -23.28
C ASN A 292 -19.31 55.89 -24.78
N ASP A 293 -18.27 56.25 -25.53
CA ASP A 293 -18.35 56.69 -26.93
C ASP A 293 -17.74 55.64 -27.86
N VAL A 294 -18.57 54.68 -28.29
CA VAL A 294 -18.18 53.56 -29.18
C VAL A 294 -17.70 54.09 -30.54
N VAL A 295 -16.54 53.61 -30.98
CA VAL A 295 -15.99 53.89 -32.31
C VAL A 295 -15.94 52.66 -33.22
N VAL A 296 -15.88 51.45 -32.67
CA VAL A 296 -15.86 50.20 -33.43
C VAL A 296 -16.49 49.07 -32.62
N GLU A 297 -17.17 48.15 -33.31
CA GLU A 297 -17.77 46.95 -32.75
C GLU A 297 -17.31 45.72 -33.54
N LEU A 298 -16.92 44.65 -32.87
CA LEU A 298 -16.42 43.43 -33.49
C LEU A 298 -16.94 42.19 -32.75
N THR A 299 -17.67 41.33 -33.43
CA THR A 299 -18.07 40.03 -32.85
C THR A 299 -16.92 39.03 -32.97
N SER A 300 -16.50 38.45 -31.85
CA SER A 300 -15.56 37.34 -31.76
C SER A 300 -16.27 36.08 -31.29
N GLU A 301 -15.94 34.92 -31.88
CA GLU A 301 -16.53 33.63 -31.53
C GLU A 301 -15.48 32.50 -31.61
N LEU A 302 -15.85 31.30 -31.17
CA LEU A 302 -15.03 30.12 -31.35
C LEU A 302 -14.91 29.81 -32.85
N GLY A 303 -13.68 29.80 -33.39
CA GLY A 303 -13.45 29.44 -34.79
C GLY A 303 -12.45 30.37 -35.48
N PRO A 304 -12.77 30.94 -36.66
CA PRO A 304 -11.88 31.86 -37.35
C PRO A 304 -11.91 33.25 -36.72
N THR A 305 -10.75 33.88 -36.74
CA THR A 305 -10.48 35.22 -36.24
C THR A 305 -11.27 36.29 -37.03
N ARG A 306 -11.45 37.48 -36.45
CA ARG A 306 -12.38 38.50 -36.95
C ARG A 306 -11.71 39.88 -36.98
N CYS A 307 -12.08 40.67 -37.98
CA CYS A 307 -11.63 42.04 -38.17
C CYS A 307 -12.80 42.92 -38.63
N ASN A 308 -12.84 44.18 -38.19
CA ASN A 308 -13.78 45.20 -38.66
C ASN A 308 -13.04 46.48 -39.05
N ASP A 309 -13.32 46.99 -40.25
CA ASP A 309 -12.78 48.23 -40.83
C ASP A 309 -13.79 49.40 -40.80
N GLN A 310 -14.97 49.20 -40.21
CA GLN A 310 -15.97 50.23 -39.98
C GLN A 310 -15.70 50.98 -38.67
N VAL A 311 -14.59 51.74 -38.63
CA VAL A 311 -14.20 52.56 -37.47
C VAL A 311 -14.73 53.98 -37.62
N SER A 312 -15.41 54.49 -36.59
CA SER A 312 -15.86 55.88 -36.51
C SER A 312 -14.72 56.82 -36.07
N PRO A 313 -14.76 58.11 -36.47
CA PRO A 313 -13.79 59.11 -36.01
C PRO A 313 -13.74 59.22 -34.48
N GLY A 314 -12.57 59.56 -33.93
CA GLY A 314 -12.39 59.75 -32.48
C GLY A 314 -11.17 59.06 -31.86
N GLY A 315 -10.47 58.18 -32.59
CA GLY A 315 -9.35 57.38 -32.07
C GLY A 315 -9.80 56.32 -31.07
N LEU A 316 -8.84 55.60 -30.49
CA LEU A 316 -9.10 54.51 -29.54
C LEU A 316 -8.42 54.77 -28.20
N ARG A 317 -9.18 54.61 -27.10
CA ARG A 317 -8.70 54.85 -25.73
C ARG A 317 -9.13 53.78 -24.74
N SER A 318 -10.22 53.06 -24.98
CA SER A 318 -10.58 51.91 -24.14
C SER A 318 -11.26 50.80 -24.93
N LEU A 319 -11.34 49.63 -24.32
CA LEU A 319 -12.02 48.44 -24.83
C LEU A 319 -13.01 47.92 -23.80
N SER A 320 -14.12 47.35 -24.27
CA SER A 320 -14.99 46.51 -23.43
C SER A 320 -15.45 45.29 -24.22
N LEU A 321 -15.89 44.26 -23.52
CA LEU A 321 -16.40 43.03 -24.14
C LEU A 321 -17.66 42.57 -23.43
N SER A 322 -18.66 42.18 -24.21
CA SER A 322 -19.92 41.66 -23.72
C SER A 322 -20.22 40.29 -24.35
N TRP A 323 -20.56 39.30 -23.51
CA TRP A 323 -20.90 37.96 -23.98
C TRP A 323 -22.31 37.92 -24.54
N THR A 324 -22.46 37.59 -25.82
CA THR A 324 -23.77 37.28 -26.43
C THR A 324 -24.13 35.81 -26.35
N VAL A 325 -23.13 34.92 -26.32
CA VAL A 325 -23.29 33.50 -26.01
C VAL A 325 -22.19 33.08 -25.03
N ASN A 326 -22.57 32.55 -23.88
CA ASN A 326 -21.64 32.09 -22.83
C ASN A 326 -21.97 30.64 -22.43
N GLU A 327 -21.76 29.72 -23.37
CA GLU A 327 -22.01 28.28 -23.21
C GLU A 327 -20.68 27.51 -23.32
N PRO A 328 -19.83 27.54 -22.28
CA PRO A 328 -18.52 26.88 -22.33
C PRO A 328 -18.64 25.35 -22.40
N GLY A 329 -19.80 24.77 -22.06
CA GLY A 329 -20.02 23.32 -22.05
C GLY A 329 -19.64 22.69 -20.71
N ALA A 330 -19.41 21.38 -20.72
CA ALA A 330 -18.99 20.62 -19.53
C ALA A 330 -17.82 19.67 -19.86
N CYS A 331 -16.87 19.59 -18.94
CA CYS A 331 -15.74 18.68 -19.05
C CYS A 331 -16.17 17.24 -18.75
N THR A 332 -15.60 16.29 -19.48
CA THR A 332 -15.83 14.86 -19.23
C THR A 332 -14.69 14.29 -18.39
N PRO A 333 -14.96 13.82 -17.15
CA PRO A 333 -13.93 13.19 -16.33
C PRO A 333 -13.55 11.81 -16.86
N ARG A 334 -12.27 11.47 -16.75
CA ARG A 334 -11.67 10.16 -17.03
C ARG A 334 -10.73 9.76 -15.88
N GLY A 335 -10.49 8.46 -15.74
CA GLY A 335 -9.61 7.93 -14.69
C GLY A 335 -10.36 7.49 -13.43
N GLY A 336 -9.67 7.43 -12.30
CA GLY A 336 -10.26 7.03 -11.02
C GLY A 336 -10.68 5.56 -10.99
N SER A 337 -10.07 4.75 -11.85
CA SER A 337 -10.28 3.30 -11.87
C SER A 337 -9.23 2.63 -10.99
N PRO A 338 -9.58 1.58 -10.24
CA PRO A 338 -8.60 0.83 -9.47
C PRO A 338 -7.59 0.15 -10.39
N THR A 339 -6.34 0.23 -10.01
CA THR A 339 -5.18 -0.36 -10.68
C THR A 339 -4.34 -1.12 -9.66
N GLY A 340 -3.51 -2.04 -10.15
CA GLY A 340 -2.72 -2.91 -9.28
C GLY A 340 -3.52 -4.09 -8.73
N ARG A 341 -2.83 -4.89 -7.92
CA ARG A 341 -3.35 -6.11 -7.31
C ARG A 341 -2.65 -6.30 -5.98
N VAL A 342 -3.40 -6.74 -4.98
CA VAL A 342 -2.87 -7.21 -3.71
C VAL A 342 -3.20 -8.69 -3.60
N THR A 343 -2.22 -9.48 -3.22
CA THR A 343 -2.36 -10.93 -2.97
C THR A 343 -1.74 -11.28 -1.64
N ALA A 344 -2.22 -12.36 -1.03
CA ALA A 344 -1.61 -12.92 0.16
C ALA A 344 -0.19 -13.42 -0.16
N ASP A 345 0.75 -13.17 0.75
CA ASP A 345 2.17 -13.50 0.56
C ASP A 345 2.72 -14.38 1.69
N THR A 346 3.80 -15.10 1.37
CA THR A 346 4.50 -15.99 2.30
C THR A 346 3.55 -17.01 2.96
N PRO A 347 2.96 -17.93 2.16
CA PRO A 347 2.09 -18.96 2.69
C PRO A 347 2.85 -19.93 3.58
N THR A 348 2.21 -20.38 4.66
CA THR A 348 2.62 -21.50 5.49
C THR A 348 1.45 -22.45 5.62
N THR A 349 1.67 -23.72 5.25
CA THR A 349 0.65 -24.76 5.34
C THR A 349 0.77 -25.48 6.67
N PHE A 350 -0.35 -25.60 7.38
CA PHE A 350 -0.52 -26.38 8.59
C PHE A 350 -1.44 -27.57 8.32
N CYS A 351 -1.05 -28.73 8.81
CA CYS A 351 -1.81 -29.97 8.73
C CYS A 351 -2.04 -30.48 10.14
N CYS A 352 -3.30 -30.59 10.55
CA CYS A 352 -3.68 -30.88 11.93
C CYS A 352 -4.39 -32.23 12.08
N LEU A 353 -4.34 -32.79 13.29
CA LEU A 353 -5.04 -34.01 13.70
C LEU A 353 -6.57 -33.84 13.68
#